data_AF-A0A7X9FSJ0-F1
#
_entry.id   AF-A0A7X9FSJ0-F1
#
_cell.length_a   1.000
_cell.length_b   1.000
_cell.length_c   1.000
_cell.angle_alpha   90.00
_cell.angle_beta   90.00
_cell.angle_gamma   90.00
#
_symmetry.space_group_name_H-M   'P 1'
#
loop_
_entity.id
_entity.type
_entity.pdbx_description
1 polymer ?
#
loop_
_entity_poly.entity_id
_entity_poly.type
_entity_poly.pdbx_seq_one_letter_code
_entity_poly.pdbx_strand_id
1 'polypeptide(L)'
;MKVLRIILFLSLLGLGAKNSRVYALESPFKGSLSFSYKSLSPTSEPLLIVRVVHVEGLDEIVFRKVVETEPPSYWVNGTGVYGGKRPVLYKGSLVRIHKNRISRASADIMNGRLRVTFHGRRRGRLISLTRDLRKTRTEATTRFVSSFRRFKCGAAELDLNLTEQQISGAFAAALAQLRQTLVLSISADSDFEFYKIYGSNTFGEIESLLNTVDSIFLSQLNIKISVKAIETFNNDSQPYTSSDGETLLNQFRVYNNSYGHLKAANAYHLFTGKTVKPIGMVGLSFVGAFCREGGAYSYGLTQYFPSPVQAIITAHEIAHGLGATHTESGIMMANLSSNPREFSNFSVQEINNYIDSYGTCLSIATPTVSLINVSYSNKGRFQATLTPGGNISGTCNMELYGSSREAYLNTNRIFKRAKRIVSYAIESGAKRQKINVLIKPNAKATQRVFLRAVLSCDNMKGLSKIVPVNVRNKKVVQFLNLLAQGLETSS
;
A
#
# COMPACT_ATOMS: atom_id res chain seq x y z
N MET A 1 45.43 34.50 24.72
CA MET A 1 45.78 35.34 23.54
C MET A 1 45.40 34.55 22.28
N LYS A 2 44.28 34.90 21.64
CA LYS A 2 44.19 35.59 20.32
C LYS A 2 44.91 34.79 19.22
N VAL A 3 44.24 34.26 18.20
CA VAL A 3 43.68 34.91 17.00
C VAL A 3 42.62 33.94 16.41
N LEU A 4 41.31 34.19 16.29
CA LEU A 4 40.51 35.19 15.58
C LEU A 4 40.86 35.41 14.09
N ARG A 5 40.24 34.64 13.19
CA ARG A 5 40.03 35.07 11.80
C ARG A 5 38.54 35.08 11.46
N ILE A 6 38.01 36.29 11.57
CA ILE A 6 36.77 36.78 10.99
C ILE A 6 37.02 36.94 9.48
N ILE A 7 36.10 36.47 8.64
CA ILE A 7 35.90 37.00 7.29
C ILE A 7 34.46 37.49 7.23
N LEU A 8 34.32 38.78 6.93
CA LEU A 8 33.09 39.56 6.87
C LEU A 8 32.96 40.13 5.44
N PHE A 9 31.72 40.46 5.06
CA PHE A 9 31.24 41.19 3.86
C PHE A 9 31.13 40.36 2.56
N LEU A 10 30.01 40.41 1.81
CA LEU A 10 29.23 41.60 1.44
C LEU A 10 27.70 41.42 1.46
N SER A 11 27.02 42.43 2.00
CA SER A 11 25.61 42.75 1.78
C SER A 11 25.44 43.55 0.47
N LEU A 12 24.55 43.10 -0.41
CA LEU A 12 23.91 43.97 -1.40
C LEU A 12 22.41 43.64 -1.43
N LEU A 13 21.64 44.68 -1.12
CA LEU A 13 20.18 44.72 -1.13
C LEU A 13 19.65 44.49 -2.54
N GLY A 14 18.84 43.44 -2.68
CA GLY A 14 17.91 43.24 -3.78
C GLY A 14 16.59 42.78 -3.20
N LEU A 15 15.65 43.70 -3.04
CA LEU A 15 14.26 43.44 -2.69
C LEU A 15 13.60 42.65 -3.84
N GLY A 16 13.16 41.42 -3.58
CA GLY A 16 12.30 40.66 -4.50
C GLY A 16 12.41 39.15 -4.33
N ALA A 17 11.26 38.50 -4.11
CA ALA A 17 11.06 37.06 -3.88
C ALA A 17 11.52 36.51 -2.51
N LYS A 18 10.58 36.49 -1.54
CA LYS A 18 10.65 35.65 -0.34
C LYS A 18 10.58 34.16 -0.75
N ASN A 19 11.71 33.62 -1.21
CA ASN A 19 11.91 32.18 -1.33
C ASN A 19 12.00 31.60 0.09
N SER A 20 10.97 30.87 0.52
CA SER A 20 10.99 30.03 1.72
C SER A 20 12.01 28.90 1.55
N ARG A 21 13.29 29.20 1.81
CA ARG A 21 14.36 28.19 1.89
C ARG A 21 14.18 27.37 3.16
N VAL A 22 13.66 26.15 3.00
CA VAL A 22 13.69 25.12 4.03
C VAL A 22 15.10 24.54 4.06
N TYR A 23 15.86 24.81 5.13
CA TYR A 23 17.16 24.20 5.34
C TYR A 23 16.96 22.74 5.78
N ALA A 24 17.27 21.79 4.90
CA ALA A 24 17.47 20.41 5.31
C ALA A 24 18.83 20.33 6.02
N LEU A 25 18.83 20.15 7.35
CA LEU A 25 20.05 19.90 8.11
C LEU A 25 20.62 18.52 7.75
N GLU A 26 21.94 18.45 7.55
CA GLU A 26 22.66 17.18 7.36
C GLU A 26 22.50 16.26 8.58
N SER A 27 22.52 14.97 8.29
CA SER A 27 22.26 13.91 9.24
C SER A 27 23.40 13.70 10.25
N PRO A 28 23.13 13.71 11.57
CA PRO A 28 24.09 13.17 12.54
C PRO A 28 24.16 11.63 12.52
N PHE A 29 23.33 10.96 11.73
CA PHE A 29 23.34 9.50 11.57
C PHE A 29 24.25 9.09 10.42
N LYS A 30 25.42 8.54 10.76
CA LYS A 30 26.29 7.76 9.86
C LYS A 30 25.77 6.32 9.81
N GLY A 31 24.97 6.00 8.80
CA GLY A 31 24.51 4.64 8.54
C GLY A 31 24.68 4.30 7.07
N SER A 32 25.13 3.08 6.76
CA SER A 32 25.20 2.60 5.38
C SER A 32 23.96 1.77 5.06
N LEU A 33 23.38 2.01 3.89
CA LEU A 33 22.33 1.16 3.34
C LEU A 33 22.93 0.17 2.37
N SER A 34 22.82 -1.12 2.71
CA SER A 34 22.97 -2.19 1.72
C SER A 34 21.61 -2.78 1.44
N PHE A 35 21.29 -2.99 0.18
CA PHE A 35 20.10 -3.72 -0.20
C PHE A 35 20.51 -4.82 -1.17
N SER A 36 19.71 -5.87 -1.20
CA SER A 36 19.85 -6.95 -2.16
C SER A 36 18.46 -7.42 -2.56
N TYR A 37 18.26 -7.64 -3.84
CA TYR A 37 17.16 -8.46 -4.30
C TYR A 37 17.53 -9.91 -4.02
N LYS A 38 16.83 -10.53 -3.09
CA LYS A 38 16.97 -11.96 -2.83
C LYS A 38 15.63 -12.61 -3.01
N SER A 39 15.59 -13.60 -3.89
CA SER A 39 14.49 -14.53 -3.85
C SER A 39 14.79 -15.56 -2.75
N LEU A 40 13.91 -15.67 -1.75
CA LEU A 40 14.04 -16.71 -0.72
C LEU A 40 13.77 -18.12 -1.29
N SER A 41 13.36 -18.22 -2.56
CA SER A 41 13.16 -19.46 -3.29
C SER A 41 13.25 -19.17 -4.80
N PRO A 42 13.78 -20.06 -5.66
CA PRO A 42 13.87 -19.85 -7.12
C PRO A 42 12.53 -19.55 -7.81
N THR A 43 11.40 -19.80 -7.13
CA THR A 43 10.02 -19.65 -7.63
C THR A 43 9.20 -18.61 -6.87
N SER A 44 9.80 -17.83 -5.95
CA SER A 44 9.14 -16.66 -5.35
C SER A 44 9.43 -15.38 -6.13
N GLU A 45 8.50 -14.42 -6.08
CA GLU A 45 8.84 -13.04 -6.44
C GLU A 45 10.05 -12.59 -5.61
N PRO A 46 11.00 -11.85 -6.21
CA PRO A 46 12.18 -11.37 -5.50
C PRO A 46 11.73 -10.46 -4.36
N LEU A 47 12.22 -10.76 -3.15
CA LEU A 47 12.04 -9.87 -2.01
C LEU A 47 13.10 -8.78 -2.08
N LEU A 48 12.69 -7.58 -1.71
CA LEU A 48 13.62 -6.50 -1.46
C LEU A 48 14.09 -6.62 -0.01
N ILE A 49 15.35 -7.01 0.17
CA ILE A 49 15.96 -7.04 1.51
C ILE A 49 16.78 -5.77 1.66
N VAL A 50 16.41 -4.96 2.64
CA VAL A 50 17.14 -3.74 3.01
C VAL A 50 17.81 -3.97 4.35
N ARG A 51 19.12 -3.93 4.36
CA ARG A 51 19.94 -3.95 5.58
C ARG A 51 20.34 -2.52 5.91
N VAL A 52 19.88 -2.08 7.07
CA VAL A 52 20.23 -0.79 7.63
C VAL A 52 21.33 -1.03 8.66
N VAL A 53 22.55 -0.59 8.33
CA VAL A 53 23.67 -0.63 9.28
C VAL A 53 23.67 0.67 10.06
N HIS A 54 23.57 0.57 11.39
CA HIS A 54 23.58 1.71 12.29
C HIS A 54 24.59 1.49 13.42
N VAL A 55 25.08 2.57 14.02
CA VAL A 55 25.97 2.62 15.21
C VAL A 55 25.49 1.75 16.40
N GLU A 56 24.22 1.32 16.44
CA GLU A 56 23.64 0.51 17.53
C GLU A 56 23.13 -0.88 17.09
N GLY A 57 23.43 -1.33 15.86
CA GLY A 57 23.03 -2.66 15.38
C GLY A 57 22.61 -2.70 13.91
N LEU A 58 22.34 -3.92 13.43
CA LEU A 58 21.96 -4.22 12.05
C LEU A 58 20.47 -4.63 12.02
N ASP A 59 19.62 -3.74 11.51
CA ASP A 59 18.20 -4.04 11.27
C ASP A 59 18.07 -4.57 9.82
N GLU A 60 17.68 -5.84 9.65
CA GLU A 60 17.29 -6.41 8.35
C GLU A 60 15.78 -6.26 8.14
N ILE A 61 15.39 -5.74 6.99
CA ILE A 61 14.00 -5.48 6.64
C ILE A 61 13.68 -6.26 5.38
N VAL A 62 12.64 -7.08 5.46
CA VAL A 62 12.15 -7.87 4.34
C VAL A 62 10.90 -7.23 3.79
N PHE A 63 11.00 -6.74 2.56
CA PHE A 63 9.90 -6.15 1.82
C PHE A 63 9.35 -7.14 0.80
N ARG A 64 8.02 -7.26 0.77
CA ARG A 64 7.28 -7.98 -0.26
C ARG A 64 6.84 -6.99 -1.33
N LYS A 65 6.97 -7.39 -2.59
CA LYS A 65 6.41 -6.62 -3.70
C LYS A 65 4.90 -6.52 -3.53
N VAL A 66 4.35 -5.34 -3.76
CA VAL A 66 2.91 -5.14 -3.80
C VAL A 66 2.42 -5.66 -5.15
N VAL A 67 1.52 -6.64 -5.08
CA VAL A 67 0.79 -7.14 -6.26
C VAL A 67 -0.63 -6.61 -6.14
N GLU A 68 -0.96 -5.66 -7.00
CA GLU A 68 -2.31 -5.14 -7.12
C GLU A 68 -3.18 -6.13 -7.91
N THR A 69 -4.40 -6.34 -7.45
CA THR A 69 -5.38 -7.18 -8.14
C THR A 69 -5.81 -6.55 -9.46
N GLU A 70 -5.95 -5.23 -9.47
CA GLU A 70 -6.15 -4.39 -10.65
C GLU A 70 -5.20 -3.20 -10.56
N PRO A 71 -4.33 -2.97 -11.55
CA PRO A 71 -3.49 -1.78 -11.57
C PRO A 71 -4.34 -0.52 -11.82
N PRO A 72 -3.95 0.65 -11.29
CA PRO A 72 -4.64 1.90 -11.57
C PRO A 72 -4.54 2.27 -13.05
N SER A 73 -5.60 2.90 -13.57
CA SER A 73 -5.57 3.56 -14.88
C SER A 73 -4.96 4.95 -14.78
N TYR A 74 -4.18 5.37 -15.78
CA TYR A 74 -3.57 6.70 -15.82
C TYR A 74 -4.16 7.54 -16.95
N TRP A 75 -4.40 8.81 -16.63
CA TRP A 75 -5.03 9.76 -17.55
C TRP A 75 -4.24 11.07 -17.55
N VAL A 76 -4.03 11.64 -18.73
CA VAL A 76 -3.46 12.98 -18.89
C VAL A 76 -4.47 13.82 -19.66
N ASN A 77 -4.99 14.88 -19.05
CA ASN A 77 -6.06 15.72 -19.62
C ASN A 77 -7.21 14.87 -20.21
N GLY A 78 -7.76 13.92 -19.43
CA GLY A 78 -8.82 13.01 -19.87
C GLY A 78 -8.43 11.96 -20.93
N THR A 79 -7.17 11.91 -21.37
CA THR A 79 -6.70 10.91 -22.34
C THR A 79 -5.96 9.77 -21.64
N GLY A 80 -6.42 8.53 -21.84
CA GLY A 80 -5.83 7.34 -21.22
C GLY A 80 -4.41 7.09 -21.73
N VAL A 81 -3.46 6.87 -20.82
CA VAL A 81 -2.06 6.62 -21.16
C VAL A 81 -1.66 5.21 -20.77
N TYR A 82 -1.29 4.40 -21.77
CA TYR A 82 -0.71 3.07 -21.56
C TYR A 82 0.80 3.20 -21.36
N GLY A 83 1.32 2.71 -20.23
CA GLY A 83 2.78 2.57 -20.04
C GLY A 83 3.50 3.74 -19.39
N GLY A 84 2.84 4.54 -18.55
CA GLY A 84 3.53 5.45 -17.63
C GLY A 84 4.58 4.71 -16.79
N LYS A 85 5.70 5.37 -16.44
CA LYS A 85 6.74 4.75 -15.59
C LYS A 85 6.18 4.45 -14.20
N ARG A 86 5.73 3.22 -14.01
CA ARG A 86 5.18 2.76 -12.72
C ARG A 86 6.30 2.57 -11.70
N PRO A 87 6.14 3.08 -10.47
CA PRO A 87 7.03 2.70 -9.38
C PRO A 87 6.81 1.21 -9.08
N VAL A 88 7.88 0.49 -8.78
CA VAL A 88 7.75 -0.85 -8.21
C VAL A 88 7.52 -0.68 -6.71
N LEU A 89 6.30 -0.93 -6.27
CA LEU A 89 5.89 -0.75 -4.89
C LEU A 89 6.19 -1.98 -4.05
N TYR A 90 6.61 -1.74 -2.82
CA TYR A 90 6.90 -2.76 -1.83
C TYR A 90 6.32 -2.40 -0.46
N LYS A 91 5.91 -3.43 0.29
CA LYS A 91 5.46 -3.33 1.67
C LYS A 91 6.28 -4.25 2.54
N GLY A 92 6.82 -3.73 3.63
CA GLY A 92 7.70 -4.46 4.54
C GLY A 92 7.25 -4.35 5.99
N SER A 93 7.46 -5.43 6.73
CA SER A 93 7.40 -5.41 8.19
C SER A 93 8.83 -5.49 8.70
N LEU A 94 9.28 -4.42 9.36
CA LEU A 94 10.56 -4.41 10.08
C LEU A 94 10.36 -5.16 11.40
N VAL A 95 10.94 -6.36 11.50
CA VAL A 95 11.02 -7.10 12.77
C VAL A 95 12.32 -6.66 13.45
N ARG A 96 12.22 -5.81 14.46
CA ARG A 96 13.42 -5.37 15.20
C ARG A 96 13.85 -6.46 16.17
N ILE A 97 14.98 -7.09 15.86
CA ILE A 97 15.54 -8.22 16.61
C ILE A 97 15.79 -7.87 18.08
N HIS A 98 16.18 -6.62 18.39
CA HIS A 98 16.61 -6.24 19.73
C HIS A 98 15.52 -5.77 20.71
N LYS A 99 14.25 -5.61 20.31
CA LYS A 99 13.19 -5.10 21.22
C LYS A 99 11.80 -5.73 21.05
N ASN A 100 11.66 -6.79 20.25
CA ASN A 100 10.37 -7.41 19.94
C ASN A 100 9.30 -6.41 19.45
N ARG A 101 9.74 -5.33 18.79
CA ARG A 101 8.85 -4.30 18.22
C ARG A 101 8.85 -4.41 16.71
N ILE A 102 7.67 -4.54 16.13
CA ILE A 102 7.46 -4.50 14.69
C ILE A 102 7.24 -3.05 14.30
N SER A 103 8.07 -2.49 13.43
CA SER A 103 7.78 -1.22 12.76
C SER A 103 7.38 -1.53 11.33
N ARG A 104 6.33 -0.92 10.78
CA ARG A 104 6.03 -1.10 9.36
C ARG A 104 6.83 -0.09 8.53
N ALA A 105 7.22 -0.51 7.34
CA ALA A 105 7.92 0.34 6.39
C ALA A 105 7.31 0.14 5.00
N SER A 106 7.24 1.23 4.26
CA SER A 106 6.95 1.21 2.84
C SER A 106 8.27 1.39 2.07
N ALA A 107 8.34 0.80 0.89
CA ALA A 107 9.42 1.07 -0.03
C ALA A 107 8.90 1.17 -1.46
N ASP A 108 9.55 1.98 -2.26
CA ASP A 108 9.29 2.11 -3.67
C ASP A 108 10.60 2.16 -4.45
N ILE A 109 10.51 1.76 -5.71
CA ILE A 109 11.61 1.88 -6.66
C ILE A 109 11.10 2.57 -7.90
N MET A 110 11.58 3.78 -8.11
CA MET A 110 11.18 4.64 -9.21
C MET A 110 12.39 5.32 -9.83
N ASN A 111 12.51 5.29 -11.17
CA ASN A 111 13.62 5.89 -11.91
C ASN A 111 15.02 5.49 -11.39
N GLY A 112 15.17 4.21 -11.01
CA GLY A 112 16.42 3.69 -10.46
C GLY A 112 16.76 4.25 -9.07
N ARG A 113 15.81 4.85 -8.35
CA ARG A 113 15.97 5.23 -6.94
C ARG A 113 15.08 4.35 -6.06
N LEU A 114 15.68 3.76 -5.04
CA LEU A 114 14.98 3.10 -3.95
C LEU A 114 14.69 4.14 -2.86
N ARG A 115 13.42 4.31 -2.52
CA ARG A 115 12.96 5.08 -1.35
C ARG A 115 12.43 4.10 -0.31
N VAL A 116 12.84 4.25 0.94
CA VAL A 116 12.32 3.48 2.08
C VAL A 116 11.85 4.46 3.14
N THR A 117 10.58 4.39 3.51
CA THR A 117 9.97 5.27 4.51
C THR A 117 9.60 4.47 5.75
N PHE A 118 10.10 4.91 6.90
CA PHE A 118 9.95 4.23 8.17
C PHE A 118 8.86 4.88 9.02
N HIS A 119 7.93 4.06 9.50
CA HIS A 119 6.87 4.48 10.41
C HIS A 119 7.19 3.95 11.82
N GLY A 120 7.76 4.77 12.72
CA GLY A 120 8.08 4.34 14.09
C GLY A 120 8.69 5.39 15.04
N ARG A 121 8.66 5.10 16.34
CA ARG A 121 8.82 6.04 17.50
C ARG A 121 10.22 6.59 17.84
N ARG A 122 11.26 6.51 17.00
CA ARG A 122 12.62 6.91 17.46
C ARG A 122 12.80 8.45 17.47
N ARG A 123 12.76 9.05 18.66
CA ARG A 123 13.08 10.48 18.95
C ARG A 123 12.28 11.50 18.11
N GLY A 124 11.05 11.19 17.70
CA GLY A 124 10.17 12.11 16.97
C GLY A 124 10.57 12.42 15.52
N ARG A 125 11.47 11.65 14.88
CA ARG A 125 12.10 12.02 13.59
C ARG A 125 11.71 11.10 12.45
N LEU A 126 11.14 11.64 11.36
CA LEU A 126 10.69 10.82 10.22
C LEU A 126 11.93 10.46 9.44
N ILE A 127 12.08 9.17 9.14
CA ILE A 127 13.27 8.69 8.44
C ILE A 127 12.77 8.18 7.10
N SER A 128 13.18 8.90 6.06
CA SER A 128 13.15 8.37 4.70
C SER A 128 14.58 8.16 4.28
N LEU A 129 14.87 7.01 3.71
CA LEU A 129 16.16 6.69 3.13
C LEU A 129 16.01 6.61 1.62
N THR A 130 16.88 7.29 0.89
CA THR A 130 16.90 7.22 -0.57
C THR A 130 18.26 6.74 -1.06
N ARG A 131 18.27 5.80 -2.01
CA ARG A 131 19.49 5.31 -2.65
C ARG A 131 19.32 5.24 -4.18
N ASP A 132 20.28 5.80 -4.92
CA ASP A 132 20.33 5.66 -6.38
C ASP A 132 20.95 4.31 -6.74
N LEU A 133 20.14 3.42 -7.30
CA LEU A 133 20.49 2.05 -7.69
C LEU A 133 21.50 2.02 -8.84
N ARG A 134 21.63 3.11 -9.61
CA ARG A 134 22.61 3.21 -10.70
C ARG A 134 24.02 3.48 -10.19
N LYS A 135 24.16 3.89 -8.93
CA LYS A 135 25.45 4.20 -8.31
C LYS A 135 25.88 3.05 -7.41
N THR A 136 27.11 2.56 -7.61
CA THR A 136 27.72 1.46 -6.84
C THR A 136 27.91 1.82 -5.37
N ARG A 137 28.17 3.10 -5.07
CA ARG A 137 28.18 3.69 -3.73
C ARG A 137 27.25 4.90 -3.69
N THR A 138 26.25 4.87 -2.83
CA THR A 138 25.41 6.03 -2.54
C THR A 138 25.15 6.08 -1.04
N GLU A 139 25.42 7.24 -0.45
CA GLU A 139 25.05 7.52 0.93
C GLU A 139 23.52 7.58 1.02
N ALA A 140 22.99 6.91 2.04
CA ALA A 140 21.57 6.98 2.34
C ALA A 140 21.27 8.40 2.83
N THR A 141 20.52 9.17 2.05
CA THR A 141 20.08 10.49 2.53
C THR A 141 18.93 10.30 3.52
N THR A 142 19.18 10.63 4.77
CA THR A 142 18.18 10.73 5.84
C THR A 142 17.65 12.17 5.86
N ARG A 143 16.38 12.36 5.56
CA ARG A 143 15.74 13.69 5.73
C ARG A 143 15.19 13.81 7.14
N PHE A 144 15.79 14.69 7.94
CA PHE A 144 15.22 15.12 9.21
C PHE A 144 14.23 16.24 8.96
N VAL A 145 13.14 16.21 9.70
CA VAL A 145 12.17 17.30 9.70
C VAL A 145 12.13 17.81 11.13
N SER A 146 12.91 18.86 11.41
CA SER A 146 12.86 19.58 12.67
C SER A 146 11.59 20.43 12.76
N SER A 147 11.09 20.60 13.98
CA SER A 147 9.93 21.41 14.40
C SER A 147 9.46 22.41 13.35
N PHE A 148 8.28 22.13 12.80
CA PHE A 148 7.62 22.96 11.82
C PHE A 148 7.17 24.30 12.41
N ARG A 149 7.13 25.34 11.56
CA ARG A 149 6.19 26.44 11.76
C ARG A 149 4.79 25.85 11.69
N ARG A 150 3.89 26.22 12.61
CA ARG A 150 2.51 25.71 12.70
C ARG A 150 1.83 25.78 11.31
N PHE A 151 1.66 24.64 10.66
CA PHE A 151 0.80 24.50 9.48
C PHE A 151 -0.57 24.06 9.97
N LYS A 152 -1.62 24.70 9.47
CA LYS A 152 -3.01 24.38 9.78
C LYS A 152 -3.54 23.44 8.71
N CYS A 153 -4.42 22.53 9.08
CA CYS A 153 -5.36 21.89 8.17
C CYS A 153 -6.70 22.63 8.24
N GLY A 154 -7.47 22.56 7.17
CA GLY A 154 -8.87 22.96 7.18
C GLY A 154 -9.78 21.74 7.24
N ALA A 155 -11.01 21.95 7.70
CA ALA A 155 -12.10 21.00 7.60
C ALA A 155 -13.26 21.69 6.89
N ALA A 156 -13.78 21.09 5.82
CA ALA A 156 -15.04 21.53 5.22
C ALA A 156 -16.16 20.76 5.93
N GLU A 157 -16.90 21.44 6.79
CA GLU A 157 -18.01 20.82 7.51
C GLU A 157 -19.21 20.64 6.56
N LEU A 158 -19.73 19.42 6.52
CA LEU A 158 -21.11 19.19 6.13
C LEU A 158 -21.93 19.21 7.42
N ASP A 159 -22.98 20.02 7.48
CA ASP A 159 -23.95 20.04 8.59
C ASP A 159 -24.69 18.69 8.65
N LEU A 160 -24.05 17.70 9.24
CA LEU A 160 -24.57 16.35 9.39
C LEU A 160 -24.44 15.97 10.86
N ASN A 161 -25.57 15.96 11.56
CA ASN A 161 -25.69 15.60 12.99
C ASN A 161 -25.00 14.24 13.29
N LEU A 162 -23.75 14.29 13.74
CA LEU A 162 -23.01 13.13 14.24
C LEU A 162 -23.19 13.08 15.76
N THR A 163 -23.88 12.05 16.26
CA THR A 163 -24.01 11.82 17.71
C THR A 163 -22.75 11.18 18.26
N GLU A 164 -22.12 11.83 19.23
CA GLU A 164 -20.91 11.35 19.92
C GLU A 164 -21.25 10.19 20.86
N GLN A 165 -20.67 9.00 20.63
CA GLN A 165 -20.79 7.87 21.57
C GLN A 165 -19.40 7.46 22.05
N GLN A 166 -19.15 7.67 23.34
CA GLN A 166 -17.86 7.42 23.98
C GLN A 166 -17.72 5.93 24.37
N ILE A 167 -16.74 5.26 23.78
CA ILE A 167 -16.20 3.97 24.27
C ILE A 167 -14.70 4.21 24.57
N SER A 168 -13.99 3.30 25.23
CA SER A 168 -12.54 3.44 25.55
C SER A 168 -11.61 3.07 24.38
N GLY A 169 -10.60 3.90 24.09
CA GLY A 169 -9.80 3.84 22.85
C GLY A 169 -8.80 2.70 22.72
N ALA A 170 -8.40 2.08 23.82
CA ALA A 170 -7.58 0.86 23.76
C ALA A 170 -8.38 -0.35 23.23
N PHE A 171 -9.70 -0.37 23.46
CA PHE A 171 -10.57 -1.45 23.01
C PHE A 171 -10.87 -1.33 21.51
N ALA A 172 -11.06 -0.11 20.99
CA ALA A 172 -11.34 0.13 19.57
C ALA A 172 -10.18 -0.26 18.63
N ALA A 173 -8.93 0.05 18.99
CA ALA A 173 -7.76 -0.37 18.21
C ALA A 173 -7.61 -1.90 18.18
N ALA A 174 -7.90 -2.57 19.30
CA ALA A 174 -7.89 -4.04 19.38
C ALA A 174 -9.05 -4.66 18.56
N LEU A 175 -10.24 -4.05 18.58
CA LEU A 175 -11.39 -4.48 17.77
C LEU A 175 -11.13 -4.29 16.27
N ALA A 176 -10.51 -3.18 15.84
CA ALA A 176 -10.13 -2.97 14.45
C ALA A 176 -9.20 -4.08 13.93
N GLN A 177 -8.32 -4.61 14.79
CA GLN A 177 -7.42 -5.72 14.48
C GLN A 177 -8.14 -7.08 14.39
N LEU A 178 -9.34 -7.21 14.97
CA LEU A 178 -10.20 -8.39 14.87
C LEU A 178 -11.19 -8.33 13.69
N ARG A 179 -11.41 -7.14 13.12
CA ARG A 179 -12.25 -6.94 11.93
C ARG A 179 -11.56 -7.48 10.68
N GLN A 180 -12.36 -7.86 9.68
CA GLN A 180 -11.83 -8.15 8.35
C GLN A 180 -11.19 -6.87 7.80
N THR A 181 -10.04 -6.98 7.14
CA THR A 181 -9.37 -5.83 6.54
C THR A 181 -10.31 -5.19 5.51
N LEU A 182 -10.57 -3.89 5.62
CA LEU A 182 -11.39 -3.16 4.66
C LEU A 182 -10.52 -2.59 3.54
N VAL A 183 -11.13 -2.31 2.38
CA VAL A 183 -10.47 -1.66 1.24
C VAL A 183 -11.14 -0.32 1.00
N LEU A 184 -10.38 0.75 1.19
CA LEU A 184 -10.71 2.09 0.75
C LEU A 184 -10.14 2.29 -0.65
N SER A 185 -11.02 2.36 -1.65
CA SER A 185 -10.63 2.70 -3.01
C SER A 185 -10.48 4.21 -3.19
N ILE A 186 -9.39 4.64 -3.83
CA ILE A 186 -9.07 6.05 -4.04
C ILE A 186 -8.81 6.29 -5.52
N SER A 187 -9.43 7.33 -6.08
CA SER A 187 -9.02 7.92 -7.35
C SER A 187 -8.34 9.26 -7.06
N ALA A 188 -7.16 9.47 -7.63
CA ALA A 188 -6.38 10.66 -7.40
C ALA A 188 -6.37 11.57 -8.62
N ASP A 189 -6.24 12.86 -8.38
CA ASP A 189 -6.04 13.86 -9.41
C ASP A 189 -4.83 14.74 -9.07
N SER A 190 -4.28 15.42 -10.06
CA SER A 190 -3.20 16.38 -9.87
C SER A 190 -3.31 17.55 -10.83
N ASP A 191 -3.14 18.73 -10.28
CA ASP A 191 -3.15 19.96 -11.05
C ASP A 191 -1.83 20.17 -11.81
N PHE A 192 -1.85 21.12 -12.74
CA PHE A 192 -0.69 21.51 -13.53
C PHE A 192 0.48 21.97 -12.66
N GLU A 193 0.21 22.63 -11.55
CA GLU A 193 1.23 23.05 -10.60
C GLU A 193 1.96 21.87 -9.99
N PHE A 194 1.26 20.78 -9.65
CA PHE A 194 1.87 19.56 -9.18
C PHE A 194 2.64 18.86 -10.31
N TYR A 195 2.09 18.85 -11.53
CA TYR A 195 2.78 18.32 -12.70
C TYR A 195 4.09 19.05 -13.00
N LYS A 196 4.16 20.38 -12.85
CA LYS A 196 5.41 21.15 -13.04
C LYS A 196 6.55 20.70 -12.13
N ILE A 197 6.24 20.08 -10.98
CA ILE A 197 7.23 19.62 -10.02
C ILE A 197 7.85 18.29 -10.44
N TYR A 198 7.02 17.35 -10.89
CA TYR A 198 7.43 15.95 -11.14
C TYR A 198 7.49 15.57 -12.62
N GLY A 199 6.90 16.39 -13.49
CA GLY A 199 6.74 16.14 -14.92
C GLY A 199 6.06 14.81 -15.18
N SER A 200 6.59 14.03 -16.13
CA SER A 200 6.08 12.69 -16.47
C SER A 200 6.15 11.66 -15.32
N ASN A 201 6.74 12.00 -14.17
CA ASN A 201 6.77 11.14 -12.99
C ASN A 201 5.64 11.38 -11.99
N THR A 202 4.71 12.31 -12.26
CA THR A 202 3.61 12.65 -11.35
C THR A 202 2.83 11.42 -10.88
N PHE A 203 2.45 10.52 -11.79
CA PHE A 203 1.74 9.28 -11.44
C PHE A 203 2.49 8.43 -10.40
N GLY A 204 3.79 8.24 -10.62
CA GLY A 204 4.60 7.40 -9.75
C GLY A 204 4.87 8.03 -8.38
N GLU A 205 4.93 9.36 -8.29
CA GLU A 205 5.01 10.03 -7.00
C GLU A 205 3.70 9.89 -6.22
N ILE A 206 2.54 10.06 -6.88
CA ILE A 206 1.23 9.89 -6.23
C ILE A 206 1.07 8.44 -5.73
N GLU A 207 1.44 7.44 -6.54
CA GLU A 207 1.45 6.03 -6.11
C GLU A 207 2.38 5.78 -4.91
N SER A 208 3.59 6.36 -4.92
CA SER A 208 4.54 6.26 -3.80
C SER A 208 3.96 6.85 -2.51
N LEU A 209 3.34 8.01 -2.60
CA LEU A 209 2.66 8.66 -1.48
C LEU A 209 1.51 7.81 -0.96
N LEU A 210 0.61 7.34 -1.83
CA LEU A 210 -0.52 6.49 -1.43
C LEU A 210 -0.09 5.12 -0.91
N ASN A 211 1.04 4.56 -1.37
CA ASN A 211 1.62 3.33 -0.80
C ASN A 211 2.13 3.56 0.64
N THR A 212 2.61 4.77 0.92
CA THR A 212 3.04 5.19 2.26
C THR A 212 1.82 5.38 3.17
N VAL A 213 0.76 6.04 2.68
CA VAL A 213 -0.53 6.19 3.40
C VAL A 213 -1.16 4.82 3.66
N ASP A 214 -1.17 3.92 2.69
CA ASP A 214 -1.67 2.55 2.86
C ASP A 214 -0.98 1.85 4.03
N SER A 215 0.34 2.01 4.14
CA SER A 215 1.11 1.38 5.22
C SER A 215 0.68 1.91 6.59
N ILE A 216 0.33 3.19 6.69
CA ILE A 216 -0.19 3.82 7.91
C ILE A 216 -1.58 3.23 8.22
N PHE A 217 -2.53 3.33 7.29
CA PHE A 217 -3.91 2.88 7.44
C PHE A 217 -4.00 1.38 7.75
N LEU A 218 -3.25 0.55 7.02
CA LEU A 218 -3.26 -0.90 7.22
C LEU A 218 -2.65 -1.28 8.57
N SER A 219 -1.76 -0.45 9.12
CA SER A 219 -1.10 -0.74 10.40
C SER A 219 -1.89 -0.32 11.62
N GLN A 220 -2.71 0.71 11.50
CA GLN A 220 -3.36 1.36 12.64
C GLN A 220 -4.89 1.24 12.60
N LEU A 221 -5.47 1.11 11.42
CA LEU A 221 -6.91 1.07 11.19
C LEU A 221 -7.39 -0.24 10.55
N ASN A 222 -6.45 -1.10 10.13
CA ASN A 222 -6.75 -2.32 9.36
C ASN A 222 -7.52 -2.03 8.05
N ILE A 223 -7.19 -0.89 7.41
CA ILE A 223 -7.75 -0.46 6.12
C ILE A 223 -6.64 -0.50 5.07
N LYS A 224 -6.88 -1.17 3.95
CA LYS A 224 -6.02 -1.18 2.77
C LYS A 224 -6.47 -0.09 1.80
N ILE A 225 -5.53 0.64 1.23
CA ILE A 225 -5.81 1.57 0.14
C ILE A 225 -5.65 0.85 -1.20
N SER A 226 -6.63 1.06 -2.09
CA SER A 226 -6.59 0.59 -3.48
C SER A 226 -6.70 1.77 -4.42
N VAL A 227 -5.64 2.10 -5.14
CA VAL A 227 -5.68 3.17 -6.15
C VAL A 227 -6.44 2.67 -7.39
N LYS A 228 -7.44 3.42 -7.84
CA LYS A 228 -8.30 3.06 -8.99
C LYS A 228 -7.90 3.77 -10.27
N ALA A 229 -7.69 5.07 -10.17
CA ALA A 229 -7.21 5.90 -11.26
C ALA A 229 -6.34 7.02 -10.71
N ILE A 230 -5.43 7.51 -11.55
CA ILE A 230 -4.73 8.77 -11.33
C ILE A 230 -4.85 9.61 -12.59
N GLU A 231 -5.36 10.81 -12.45
CA GLU A 231 -5.35 11.83 -13.50
C GLU A 231 -4.36 12.94 -13.20
N THR A 232 -3.83 13.54 -14.26
CA THR A 232 -2.95 14.69 -14.19
C THR A 232 -3.26 15.68 -15.30
N PHE A 233 -3.40 16.94 -14.94
CA PHE A 233 -3.39 18.05 -15.89
C PHE A 233 -1.94 18.44 -16.21
N ASN A 234 -1.55 18.39 -17.48
CA ASN A 234 -0.16 18.67 -17.89
C ASN A 234 0.06 20.09 -18.46
N ASN A 235 -1.00 20.90 -18.48
CA ASN A 235 -0.99 22.29 -18.93
C ASN A 235 -1.99 23.11 -18.10
N ASP A 236 -1.98 24.43 -18.27
CA ASP A 236 -2.79 25.38 -17.50
C ASP A 236 -4.28 25.41 -17.89
N SER A 237 -4.68 24.70 -18.96
CA SER A 237 -6.08 24.54 -19.37
C SER A 237 -6.79 23.49 -18.50
N GLN A 238 -6.76 23.73 -17.19
CA GLN A 238 -7.33 22.86 -16.16
C GLN A 238 -8.52 23.52 -15.45
N PRO A 239 -9.44 22.75 -14.86
CA PRO A 239 -10.61 23.29 -14.15
C PRO A 239 -10.28 23.95 -12.79
N TYR A 240 -9.07 23.73 -12.27
CA TYR A 240 -8.65 24.14 -10.93
C TYR A 240 -7.98 25.52 -10.96
N THR A 241 -8.78 26.58 -10.93
CA THR A 241 -8.30 27.96 -11.09
C THR A 241 -8.01 28.67 -9.77
N SER A 242 -8.69 28.28 -8.68
CA SER A 242 -8.51 28.94 -7.38
C SER A 242 -7.30 28.42 -6.62
N SER A 243 -6.75 29.27 -5.74
CA SER A 243 -5.83 28.85 -4.67
C SER A 243 -6.47 28.91 -3.29
N ASP A 244 -7.70 29.40 -3.17
CA ASP A 244 -8.49 29.29 -1.96
C ASP A 244 -8.91 27.83 -1.74
N GLY A 245 -8.64 27.28 -0.55
CA GLY A 245 -8.77 25.84 -0.29
C GLY A 245 -10.19 25.32 -0.46
N GLU A 246 -11.18 26.03 0.08
CA GLU A 246 -12.59 25.64 -0.03
C GLU A 246 -13.07 25.73 -1.48
N THR A 247 -12.75 26.84 -2.15
CA THR A 247 -13.09 27.02 -3.56
C THR A 247 -12.41 25.95 -4.43
N LEU A 248 -11.14 25.65 -4.19
CA LEU A 248 -10.38 24.64 -4.94
C LEU A 248 -10.93 23.23 -4.72
N LEU A 249 -11.24 22.87 -3.48
CA LEU A 249 -11.86 21.58 -3.16
C LEU A 249 -13.23 21.45 -3.83
N ASN A 250 -14.01 22.53 -3.83
CA ASN A 250 -15.31 22.53 -4.48
C ASN A 250 -15.20 22.47 -6.02
N GLN A 251 -14.21 23.15 -6.63
CA GLN A 251 -13.92 23.03 -8.06
C GLN A 251 -13.59 21.58 -8.43
N PHE A 252 -12.74 20.91 -7.64
CA PHE A 252 -12.42 19.50 -7.81
C PHE A 252 -13.66 18.60 -7.74
N ARG A 253 -14.46 18.77 -6.68
CA ARG A 253 -15.71 18.04 -6.46
C ARG A 253 -16.69 18.20 -7.62
N VAL A 254 -17.01 19.45 -7.96
CA VAL A 254 -18.00 19.77 -9.00
C VAL A 254 -17.53 19.26 -10.36
N TYR A 255 -16.26 19.43 -10.70
CA TYR A 255 -15.72 18.95 -11.97
C TYR A 255 -15.84 17.43 -12.09
N ASN A 256 -15.36 16.67 -11.10
CA ASN A 256 -15.47 15.21 -11.16
C ASN A 256 -16.92 14.72 -11.13
N ASN A 257 -17.81 15.34 -10.33
CA ASN A 257 -19.22 14.96 -10.29
C ASN A 257 -19.94 15.24 -11.61
N SER A 258 -19.55 16.28 -12.34
CA SER A 258 -20.21 16.67 -13.60
C SER A 258 -19.72 15.86 -14.79
N TYR A 259 -18.41 15.55 -14.84
CA TYR A 259 -17.77 14.95 -16.00
C TYR A 259 -17.38 13.48 -15.79
N GLY A 260 -17.32 12.99 -14.54
CA GLY A 260 -16.92 11.62 -14.22
C GLY A 260 -15.53 11.26 -14.76
N HIS A 261 -14.60 12.22 -14.80
CA HIS A 261 -13.30 12.03 -15.44
C HIS A 261 -12.44 11.01 -14.67
N LEU A 262 -12.62 10.92 -13.35
CA LEU A 262 -12.01 9.86 -12.54
C LEU A 262 -12.87 8.60 -12.51
N LYS A 263 -12.19 7.44 -12.45
CA LYS A 263 -12.85 6.16 -12.15
C LYS A 263 -13.54 6.24 -10.79
N ALA A 264 -14.77 5.71 -10.72
CA ALA A 264 -15.52 5.66 -9.46
C ALA A 264 -14.71 5.00 -8.33
N ALA A 265 -14.69 5.65 -7.17
CA ALA A 265 -13.95 5.25 -5.99
C ALA A 265 -14.69 5.66 -4.71
N ASN A 266 -14.24 5.16 -3.55
CA ASN A 266 -14.79 5.55 -2.24
C ASN A 266 -14.35 6.96 -1.83
N ALA A 267 -13.20 7.41 -2.34
CA ALA A 267 -12.64 8.73 -2.09
C ALA A 267 -11.94 9.27 -3.34
N TYR A 268 -12.00 10.58 -3.50
CA TYR A 268 -11.33 11.35 -4.53
C TYR A 268 -10.35 12.32 -3.88
N HIS A 269 -9.09 12.32 -4.32
CA HIS A 269 -8.06 13.13 -3.66
C HIS A 269 -7.22 13.93 -4.65
N LEU A 270 -7.19 15.26 -4.47
CA LEU A 270 -6.40 16.17 -5.30
C LEU A 270 -5.02 16.41 -4.69
N PHE A 271 -3.97 16.19 -5.47
CA PHE A 271 -2.60 16.63 -5.16
C PHE A 271 -2.33 17.92 -5.91
N THR A 272 -2.22 19.04 -5.18
CA THR A 272 -2.05 20.37 -5.76
C THR A 272 -0.65 20.93 -5.54
N GLY A 273 -0.04 21.50 -6.58
CA GLY A 273 1.20 22.27 -6.45
C GLY A 273 0.97 23.74 -6.10
N LYS A 274 -0.29 24.19 -6.04
CA LYS A 274 -0.65 25.57 -5.65
C LYS A 274 -0.34 25.78 -4.17
N THR A 275 -0.05 27.03 -3.81
CA THR A 275 -0.05 27.42 -2.40
C THR A 275 -1.49 27.65 -1.96
N VAL A 276 -2.03 26.71 -1.19
CA VAL A 276 -3.40 26.72 -0.69
C VAL A 276 -3.56 27.86 0.31
N LYS A 277 -4.67 28.59 0.16
CA LYS A 277 -5.08 29.69 1.02
C LYS A 277 -6.24 29.26 1.93
N PRO A 278 -6.38 29.86 3.13
CA PRO A 278 -5.49 30.85 3.75
C PRO A 278 -4.07 30.32 4.01
N ILE A 279 -3.10 31.25 4.06
CA ILE A 279 -1.68 30.88 4.22
C ILE A 279 -1.50 30.00 5.47
N GLY A 280 -0.82 28.89 5.27
CA GLY A 280 -0.58 27.90 6.32
C GLY A 280 -1.52 26.71 6.27
N MET A 281 -2.59 26.76 5.47
CA MET A 281 -3.40 25.58 5.12
C MET A 281 -2.58 24.65 4.21
N VAL A 282 -2.46 23.36 4.56
CA VAL A 282 -1.71 22.37 3.77
C VAL A 282 -2.57 21.22 3.23
N GLY A 283 -3.83 21.17 3.65
CA GLY A 283 -4.82 20.19 3.24
C GLY A 283 -6.20 20.61 3.68
N LEU A 284 -7.21 20.04 3.02
CA LEU A 284 -8.62 20.24 3.31
C LEU A 284 -9.41 19.02 2.83
N SER A 285 -10.39 18.60 3.61
CA SER A 285 -11.26 17.47 3.27
C SER A 285 -12.68 17.71 3.79
N PHE A 286 -13.67 17.15 3.11
CA PHE A 286 -15.03 17.08 3.64
C PHE A 286 -15.07 16.06 4.77
N VAL A 287 -15.44 16.51 5.97
CA VAL A 287 -15.41 15.65 7.16
C VAL A 287 -16.58 14.68 7.14
N GLY A 288 -16.29 13.40 7.39
CA GLY A 288 -17.30 12.36 7.51
C GLY A 288 -18.16 12.22 6.27
N ALA A 289 -17.55 12.33 5.08
CA ALA A 289 -18.25 12.31 3.79
C ALA A 289 -18.06 11.03 2.96
N PHE A 290 -17.09 10.17 3.30
CA PHE A 290 -16.85 8.95 2.52
C PHE A 290 -17.99 7.94 2.71
N CYS A 291 -18.42 7.30 1.63
CA CYS A 291 -19.58 6.39 1.63
C CYS A 291 -20.94 7.01 1.94
N ARG A 292 -21.04 8.35 2.01
CA ARG A 292 -22.31 9.05 2.23
C ARG A 292 -22.75 9.78 0.98
N GLU A 293 -24.05 10.04 0.88
CA GLU A 293 -24.64 10.89 -0.17
C GLU A 293 -24.22 10.48 -1.59
N GLY A 294 -24.15 9.16 -1.86
CA GLY A 294 -23.73 8.63 -3.16
C GLY A 294 -22.28 8.96 -3.56
N GLY A 295 -21.45 9.46 -2.63
CA GLY A 295 -20.09 9.89 -2.89
C GLY A 295 -19.94 11.36 -3.31
N ALA A 296 -21.03 12.13 -3.33
CA ALA A 296 -21.05 13.50 -3.87
C ALA A 296 -20.07 14.46 -3.17
N TYR A 297 -19.70 14.16 -1.92
CA TYR A 297 -18.76 14.93 -1.10
C TYR A 297 -17.53 14.13 -0.66
N SER A 298 -17.26 12.95 -1.24
CA SER A 298 -16.10 12.13 -0.88
C SER A 298 -14.77 12.67 -1.44
N TYR A 299 -14.45 13.93 -1.16
CA TYR A 299 -13.34 14.68 -1.75
C TYR A 299 -12.41 15.28 -0.67
N GLY A 300 -11.11 15.23 -0.95
CA GLY A 300 -10.08 15.95 -0.20
C GLY A 300 -8.99 16.48 -1.12
N LEU A 301 -8.15 17.36 -0.58
CA LEU A 301 -6.97 17.87 -1.27
C LEU A 301 -5.78 17.99 -0.33
N THR A 302 -4.59 17.88 -0.89
CA THR A 302 -3.33 18.18 -0.20
C THR A 302 -2.42 19.01 -1.06
N GLN A 303 -1.87 20.06 -0.45
CA GLN A 303 -0.80 20.85 -1.03
C GLN A 303 0.48 20.02 -1.11
N TYR A 304 1.27 20.27 -2.17
CA TYR A 304 2.63 19.79 -2.29
C TYR A 304 3.52 20.26 -1.14
N PHE A 305 4.24 19.30 -0.58
CA PHE A 305 5.20 19.51 0.48
C PHE A 305 6.46 18.68 0.18
N PRO A 306 7.67 19.28 0.07
CA PRO A 306 8.91 18.62 -0.35
C PRO A 306 9.55 17.73 0.74
N SER A 307 8.74 16.98 1.49
CA SER A 307 9.18 16.18 2.64
C SER A 307 8.33 14.91 2.75
N PRO A 308 8.84 13.83 3.38
CA PRO A 308 8.05 12.63 3.62
C PRO A 308 6.81 12.87 4.51
N VAL A 309 6.67 14.08 5.08
CA VAL A 309 5.44 14.54 5.76
C VAL A 309 4.26 14.71 4.80
N GLN A 310 4.47 14.82 3.48
CA GLN A 310 3.38 14.81 2.50
C GLN A 310 2.43 13.63 2.71
N ALA A 311 2.96 12.43 2.95
CA ALA A 311 2.13 11.24 3.18
C ALA A 311 1.36 11.32 4.51
N ILE A 312 1.87 12.04 5.52
CA ILE A 312 1.18 12.24 6.79
C ILE A 312 0.04 13.25 6.63
N ILE A 313 0.27 14.34 5.89
CA ILE A 313 -0.79 15.29 5.53
C ILE A 313 -1.87 14.56 4.71
N THR A 314 -1.47 13.77 3.71
CA THR A 314 -2.43 12.97 2.91
C THR A 314 -3.22 12.00 3.78
N ALA A 315 -2.57 11.32 4.73
CA ALA A 315 -3.24 10.44 5.69
C ALA A 315 -4.23 11.19 6.59
N HIS A 316 -3.88 12.42 7.01
CA HIS A 316 -4.74 13.31 7.81
C HIS A 316 -6.02 13.68 7.05
N GLU A 317 -5.89 14.17 5.82
CA GLU A 317 -7.05 14.59 5.03
C GLU A 317 -7.97 13.42 4.63
N ILE A 318 -7.40 12.24 4.36
CA ILE A 318 -8.20 11.02 4.11
C ILE A 318 -8.94 10.59 5.38
N ALA A 319 -8.34 10.75 6.56
CA ALA A 319 -8.98 10.41 7.83
C ALA A 319 -10.14 11.35 8.18
N HIS A 320 -10.07 12.63 7.82
CA HIS A 320 -11.23 13.52 7.88
C HIS A 320 -12.41 12.98 7.07
N GLY A 321 -12.17 12.49 5.86
CA GLY A 321 -13.21 11.85 5.03
C GLY A 321 -13.89 10.66 5.70
N LEU A 322 -13.17 9.95 6.58
CA LEU A 322 -13.66 8.86 7.42
C LEU A 322 -14.15 9.33 8.81
N GLY A 323 -14.49 10.60 8.96
CA GLY A 323 -15.15 11.14 10.17
C GLY A 323 -14.22 11.47 11.34
N ALA A 324 -12.90 11.40 11.17
CA ALA A 324 -11.98 11.84 12.22
C ALA A 324 -12.01 13.36 12.38
N THR A 325 -12.07 13.84 13.61
CA THR A 325 -11.94 15.26 13.93
C THR A 325 -10.52 15.57 14.42
N HIS A 326 -10.23 16.86 14.62
CA HIS A 326 -8.93 17.29 15.12
C HIS A 326 -8.72 16.87 16.57
N THR A 327 -7.47 16.53 16.87
CA THR A 327 -7.04 16.12 18.22
C THR A 327 -5.83 16.93 18.69
N GLU A 328 -5.52 16.84 19.98
CA GLU A 328 -4.30 17.46 20.53
C GLU A 328 -3.02 16.65 20.23
N SER A 329 -3.16 15.40 19.78
CA SER A 329 -2.05 14.49 19.53
C SER A 329 -2.32 13.53 18.37
N GLY A 330 -1.26 12.94 17.81
CA GLY A 330 -1.37 11.97 16.71
C GLY A 330 -1.61 12.63 15.35
N ILE A 331 -1.88 11.81 14.33
CA ILE A 331 -1.94 12.29 12.93
C ILE A 331 -2.97 13.41 12.77
N MET A 332 -4.07 13.36 13.50
CA MET A 332 -5.17 14.34 13.44
C MET A 332 -4.91 15.65 14.19
N MET A 333 -3.67 15.97 14.54
CA MET A 333 -3.34 17.29 15.09
C MET A 333 -3.67 18.40 14.09
N ALA A 334 -4.50 19.37 14.50
CA ALA A 334 -4.85 20.56 13.70
C ALA A 334 -3.62 21.39 13.28
N ASN A 335 -2.54 21.27 14.05
CA ASN A 335 -1.27 21.91 13.75
C ASN A 335 -0.15 20.88 13.76
N LEU A 336 0.44 20.63 12.58
CA LEU A 336 1.56 19.71 12.44
C LEU A 336 2.85 20.31 13.02
N SER A 337 3.01 20.27 14.34
CA SER A 337 4.19 20.79 15.06
C SER A 337 5.20 19.69 15.45
N SER A 338 4.72 18.45 15.56
CA SER A 338 5.46 17.31 16.15
C SER A 338 5.70 16.13 15.18
N ASN A 339 5.26 16.24 13.93
CA ASN A 339 5.34 15.20 12.90
C ASN A 339 4.78 13.83 13.37
N PRO A 340 3.48 13.79 13.70
CA PRO A 340 2.82 12.59 14.20
C PRO A 340 2.82 11.45 13.18
N ARG A 341 2.94 10.21 13.64
CA ARG A 341 3.02 9.00 12.78
C ARG A 341 1.93 7.98 13.05
N GLU A 342 1.25 8.19 14.17
CA GLU A 342 0.23 7.30 14.70
C GLU A 342 -1.02 8.15 14.86
N PHE A 343 -2.18 7.63 14.43
CA PHE A 343 -3.46 8.13 14.88
C PHE A 343 -3.51 8.05 16.40
N SER A 344 -4.10 9.06 17.03
CA SER A 344 -4.39 8.97 18.46
C SER A 344 -5.45 7.89 18.69
N ASN A 345 -5.56 7.39 19.93
CA ASN A 345 -6.63 6.45 20.26
C ASN A 345 -8.00 7.06 19.97
N PHE A 346 -8.18 8.36 20.21
CA PHE A 346 -9.42 9.08 19.91
C PHE A 346 -9.73 9.06 18.41
N SER A 347 -8.77 9.44 17.56
CA SER A 347 -8.97 9.43 16.10
C SER A 347 -9.26 8.03 15.56
N VAL A 348 -8.60 6.99 16.12
CA VAL A 348 -8.90 5.59 15.75
C VAL A 348 -10.36 5.24 16.09
N GLN A 349 -10.89 5.75 17.20
CA GLN A 349 -12.28 5.50 17.59
C GLN A 349 -13.27 6.19 16.66
N GLU A 350 -13.06 7.48 16.39
CA GLU A 350 -13.94 8.23 15.48
C GLU A 350 -14.02 7.55 14.11
N ILE A 351 -12.88 7.16 13.55
CA ILE A 351 -12.82 6.45 12.27
C ILE A 351 -13.56 5.11 12.33
N ASN A 352 -13.38 4.33 13.39
CA ASN A 352 -14.06 3.04 13.53
C ASN A 352 -15.58 3.21 13.70
N ASN A 353 -16.01 4.15 14.52
CA ASN A 353 -17.43 4.46 14.73
C ASN A 353 -18.09 4.95 13.44
N TYR A 354 -17.38 5.79 12.68
CA TYR A 354 -17.82 6.26 11.38
C TYR A 354 -17.97 5.10 10.39
N ILE A 355 -16.96 4.22 10.30
CA ILE A 355 -17.00 3.05 9.43
C ILE A 355 -18.13 2.09 9.82
N ASP A 356 -18.39 1.89 11.11
CA ASP A 356 -19.50 1.04 11.57
C ASP A 356 -20.86 1.61 11.16
N SER A 357 -20.97 2.94 11.14
CA SER A 357 -22.22 3.65 10.84
C SER A 357 -22.43 3.84 9.33
N TYR A 358 -21.38 4.13 8.58
CA TYR A 358 -21.45 4.61 7.20
C TYR A 358 -20.56 3.86 6.21
N GLY A 359 -19.67 2.98 6.67
CA GLY A 359 -18.62 2.34 5.86
C GLY A 359 -19.09 1.22 4.92
N THR A 360 -20.40 1.10 4.64
CA THR A 360 -20.98 0.02 3.82
C THR A 360 -20.45 0.00 2.38
N CYS A 361 -19.92 1.13 1.88
CA CYS A 361 -19.31 1.21 0.56
C CYS A 361 -17.86 0.68 0.51
N LEU A 362 -17.24 0.43 1.67
CA LEU A 362 -15.89 -0.12 1.76
C LEU A 362 -15.95 -1.63 1.54
N SER A 363 -15.29 -2.11 0.48
CA SER A 363 -15.23 -3.55 0.22
C SER A 363 -14.36 -4.26 1.25
N ILE A 364 -14.70 -5.49 1.59
CA ILE A 364 -13.83 -6.32 2.43
C ILE A 364 -12.65 -6.80 1.57
N ALA A 365 -11.43 -6.59 2.06
CA ALA A 365 -10.26 -7.15 1.43
C ALA A 365 -10.39 -8.67 1.53
N THR A 366 -10.58 -9.34 0.39
CA THR A 366 -10.52 -10.80 0.33
C THR A 366 -9.21 -11.24 0.97
N PRO A 367 -9.22 -12.01 2.07
CA PRO A 367 -8.00 -12.45 2.71
C PRO A 367 -7.17 -13.21 1.69
N THR A 368 -6.08 -12.61 1.22
CA THR A 368 -5.11 -13.32 0.39
C THR A 368 -4.36 -14.25 1.32
N VAL A 369 -4.61 -15.55 1.18
CA VAL A 369 -3.80 -16.57 1.84
C VAL A 369 -2.35 -16.37 1.44
N SER A 370 -1.57 -15.92 2.40
CA SER A 370 -0.15 -15.67 2.22
C SER A 370 0.60 -16.96 2.50
N LEU A 371 0.90 -17.70 1.43
CA LEU A 371 1.74 -18.89 1.36
C LEU A 371 1.03 -20.23 1.68
N ILE A 372 0.62 -20.93 0.62
CA ILE A 372 0.52 -22.39 0.65
C ILE A 372 1.93 -22.92 0.32
N ASN A 373 2.67 -23.30 1.35
CA ASN A 373 3.97 -23.96 1.18
C ASN A 373 3.73 -25.37 0.70
N VAL A 374 4.29 -25.71 -0.46
CA VAL A 374 4.18 -27.04 -1.03
C VAL A 374 5.55 -27.65 -1.13
N SER A 375 5.69 -28.85 -0.59
CA SER A 375 6.86 -29.68 -0.78
C SER A 375 6.44 -31.00 -1.40
N TYR A 376 7.33 -31.53 -2.24
CA TYR A 376 7.24 -32.90 -2.72
C TYR A 376 8.53 -33.60 -2.31
N SER A 377 8.40 -34.69 -1.58
CA SER A 377 9.55 -35.46 -1.08
C SER A 377 9.95 -36.57 -2.03
N ASN A 378 11.22 -36.98 -1.93
CA ASN A 378 11.78 -38.09 -2.70
C ASN A 378 11.09 -39.45 -2.43
N LYS A 379 10.32 -39.55 -1.33
CA LYS A 379 9.48 -40.71 -0.98
C LYS A 379 8.09 -40.67 -1.63
N GLY A 380 7.80 -39.68 -2.46
CA GLY A 380 6.52 -39.55 -3.13
C GLY A 380 5.45 -38.82 -2.35
N ARG A 381 5.77 -38.21 -1.20
CA ARG A 381 4.75 -37.45 -0.46
C ARG A 381 4.69 -36.04 -0.99
N PHE A 382 3.53 -35.67 -1.52
CA PHE A 382 3.12 -34.29 -1.72
C PHE A 382 2.53 -33.76 -0.42
N GLN A 383 3.06 -32.66 0.07
CA GLN A 383 2.58 -31.97 1.24
C GLN A 383 2.32 -30.52 0.91
N ALA A 384 1.09 -30.06 1.12
CA ALA A 384 0.74 -28.64 1.09
C ALA A 384 0.38 -28.20 2.51
N THR A 385 1.10 -27.21 3.02
CA THR A 385 0.80 -26.57 4.30
C THR A 385 0.25 -25.19 4.06
N LEU A 386 -0.93 -24.95 4.62
CA LEU A 386 -1.59 -23.65 4.62
C LEU A 386 -1.16 -22.87 5.85
N THR A 387 -0.70 -21.63 5.64
CA THR A 387 -0.59 -20.63 6.70
C THR A 387 -1.47 -19.44 6.31
N PRO A 388 -2.67 -19.31 6.90
CA PRO A 388 -3.54 -18.18 6.64
C PRO A 388 -2.84 -16.87 7.02
N GLY A 389 -3.04 -15.82 6.23
CA GLY A 389 -2.59 -14.46 6.58
C GLY A 389 -3.46 -13.77 7.65
N GLY A 390 -4.54 -14.44 8.09
CA GLY A 390 -5.53 -14.00 9.07
C GLY A 390 -6.44 -15.17 9.47
N ASN A 391 -7.47 -14.92 10.28
CA ASN A 391 -8.40 -15.99 10.69
C ASN A 391 -9.23 -16.48 9.48
N ILE A 392 -9.31 -17.80 9.32
CA ILE A 392 -10.24 -18.42 8.38
C ILE A 392 -11.65 -18.33 8.97
N SER A 393 -12.56 -17.65 8.28
CA SER A 393 -14.00 -17.65 8.56
C SER A 393 -14.77 -18.28 7.39
N GLY A 394 -15.93 -18.87 7.69
CA GLY A 394 -16.80 -19.53 6.71
C GLY A 394 -16.41 -20.98 6.38
N THR A 395 -17.10 -21.57 5.40
CA THR A 395 -16.76 -22.89 4.89
C THR A 395 -15.60 -22.79 3.91
N CYS A 396 -14.59 -23.63 4.11
CA CYS A 396 -13.37 -23.64 3.31
C CYS A 396 -13.10 -25.03 2.80
N ASN A 397 -12.66 -25.13 1.56
CA ASN A 397 -12.22 -26.36 0.91
C ASN A 397 -10.79 -26.19 0.42
N MET A 398 -9.93 -27.15 0.76
CA MET A 398 -8.60 -27.25 0.19
C MET A 398 -8.56 -28.40 -0.81
N GLU A 399 -8.22 -28.05 -2.05
CA GLU A 399 -8.23 -28.92 -3.21
C GLU A 399 -6.81 -29.05 -3.78
N LEU A 400 -6.45 -30.22 -4.29
CA LEU A 400 -5.24 -30.44 -5.07
C LEU A 400 -5.63 -30.66 -6.52
N TYR A 401 -5.01 -29.92 -7.44
CA TYR A 401 -5.19 -30.08 -8.87
C TYR A 401 -3.92 -30.61 -9.54
N GLY A 402 -4.09 -31.38 -10.60
CA GLY A 402 -3.03 -31.90 -11.46
C GLY A 402 -3.27 -31.59 -12.94
N SER A 403 -2.19 -31.39 -13.69
CA SER A 403 -2.23 -31.16 -15.14
C SER A 403 -0.94 -31.60 -15.84
N SER A 404 -1.03 -32.04 -17.09
CA SER A 404 0.11 -32.31 -17.97
C SER A 404 0.80 -31.04 -18.49
N ARG A 405 0.13 -29.88 -18.43
CA ARG A 405 0.69 -28.56 -18.77
C ARG A 405 0.57 -27.59 -17.61
N GLU A 406 1.66 -26.89 -17.29
CA GLU A 406 1.71 -25.88 -16.24
C GLU A 406 0.67 -24.77 -16.44
N ALA A 407 0.46 -24.34 -17.69
CA ALA A 407 -0.48 -23.27 -18.05
C ALA A 407 -1.93 -23.54 -17.64
N TYR A 408 -2.36 -24.80 -17.51
CA TYR A 408 -3.73 -25.13 -17.06
C TYR A 408 -3.93 -24.94 -15.56
N LEU A 409 -2.84 -24.69 -14.82
CA LEU A 409 -2.83 -24.38 -13.39
C LEU A 409 -2.44 -22.92 -13.13
N ASN A 410 -2.65 -22.00 -14.08
CA ASN A 410 -2.20 -20.59 -14.00
C ASN A 410 -2.72 -19.82 -12.76
N THR A 411 -2.02 -18.73 -12.42
CA THR A 411 -2.03 -17.96 -11.17
C THR A 411 -3.35 -17.36 -10.74
N ASN A 412 -4.33 -17.19 -11.63
CA ASN A 412 -5.64 -16.60 -11.27
C ASN A 412 -6.82 -17.54 -11.57
N ARG A 413 -6.62 -18.65 -12.31
CA ARG A 413 -7.70 -19.56 -12.70
C ARG A 413 -7.18 -20.98 -12.96
N ILE A 414 -7.88 -21.96 -12.42
CA ILE A 414 -7.71 -23.38 -12.78
C ILE A 414 -8.58 -23.64 -14.00
N PHE A 415 -7.98 -24.03 -15.12
CA PHE A 415 -8.72 -24.32 -16.35
C PHE A 415 -9.50 -25.63 -16.22
N LYS A 416 -10.63 -25.79 -16.93
CA LYS A 416 -11.42 -27.05 -16.96
C LYS A 416 -10.58 -28.31 -17.29
N ARG A 417 -9.45 -28.12 -17.97
CA ARG A 417 -8.48 -29.16 -18.34
C ARG A 417 -7.57 -29.61 -17.20
N ALA A 418 -7.47 -28.85 -16.11
CA ALA A 418 -6.85 -29.31 -14.88
C ALA A 418 -7.87 -30.10 -14.05
N LYS A 419 -7.45 -31.24 -13.50
CA LYS A 419 -8.33 -32.12 -12.73
C LYS A 419 -8.05 -32.02 -11.25
N ARG A 420 -9.13 -31.98 -10.46
CA ARG A 420 -9.09 -32.08 -9.01
C ARG A 420 -8.74 -33.51 -8.63
N ILE A 421 -7.62 -33.69 -7.94
CA ILE A 421 -7.09 -34.96 -7.42
C ILE A 421 -7.73 -35.28 -6.07
N VAL A 422 -7.84 -34.28 -5.19
CA VAL A 422 -8.44 -34.44 -3.86
C VAL A 422 -9.05 -33.11 -3.38
N SER A 423 -10.04 -33.19 -2.48
CA SER A 423 -10.70 -32.08 -1.82
C SER A 423 -10.93 -32.43 -0.35
N TYR A 424 -10.69 -31.47 0.55
CA TYR A 424 -10.95 -31.60 1.98
C TYR A 424 -11.60 -30.32 2.51
N ALA A 425 -12.66 -30.47 3.32
CA ALA A 425 -13.21 -29.35 4.07
C ALA A 425 -12.25 -28.93 5.20
N ILE A 426 -12.20 -27.64 5.50
CA ILE A 426 -11.41 -27.05 6.58
C ILE A 426 -12.37 -26.47 7.61
N GLU A 427 -12.13 -26.80 8.87
CA GLU A 427 -12.85 -26.25 10.01
C GLU A 427 -12.51 -24.78 10.27
N SER A 428 -13.52 -24.00 10.65
CA SER A 428 -13.40 -22.59 11.02
C SER A 428 -12.40 -22.40 12.17
N GLY A 429 -11.61 -21.32 12.13
CA GLY A 429 -10.63 -21.01 13.18
C GLY A 429 -9.30 -21.77 13.11
N ALA A 430 -9.08 -22.62 12.11
CA ALA A 430 -7.85 -23.38 11.97
C ALA A 430 -6.62 -22.50 11.67
N LYS A 431 -5.60 -22.54 12.55
CA LYS A 431 -4.35 -21.79 12.41
C LYS A 431 -3.36 -22.41 11.41
N ARG A 432 -3.45 -23.71 11.14
CA ARG A 432 -2.57 -24.44 10.20
C ARG A 432 -3.26 -25.69 9.68
N GLN A 433 -3.30 -25.86 8.36
CA GLN A 433 -3.87 -27.06 7.72
C GLN A 433 -2.87 -27.74 6.80
N LYS A 434 -2.93 -29.06 6.71
CA LYS A 434 -2.00 -29.87 5.91
C LYS A 434 -2.76 -30.85 5.02
N ILE A 435 -2.51 -30.79 3.71
CA ILE A 435 -2.81 -31.89 2.79
C ILE A 435 -1.58 -32.76 2.68
N ASN A 436 -1.78 -34.07 2.85
CA ASN A 436 -0.76 -35.09 2.63
C ASN A 436 -1.29 -36.09 1.60
N VAL A 437 -0.68 -36.14 0.42
CA VAL A 437 -1.04 -37.10 -0.63
C VAL A 437 0.19 -37.91 -1.01
N LEU A 438 0.06 -39.23 -1.06
CA LEU A 438 1.12 -40.11 -1.53
C LEU A 438 1.01 -40.28 -3.07
N ILE A 439 2.01 -39.76 -3.78
CA ILE A 439 2.23 -39.86 -5.21
C ILE A 439 3.57 -40.58 -5.43
N LYS A 440 3.56 -41.89 -5.72
CA LYS A 440 4.80 -42.68 -5.81
C LYS A 440 5.71 -42.17 -6.97
N PRO A 441 6.97 -41.74 -6.72
CA PRO A 441 7.88 -41.30 -7.76
C PRO A 441 8.49 -42.51 -8.49
N ASN A 442 9.00 -42.29 -9.69
CA ASN A 442 9.86 -43.26 -10.36
C ASN A 442 10.94 -42.56 -11.16
N ALA A 443 12.20 -42.89 -10.89
CA ALA A 443 13.38 -42.35 -11.56
C ALA A 443 13.44 -42.71 -13.06
N LYS A 444 12.67 -43.70 -13.52
CA LYS A 444 12.59 -44.13 -14.92
C LYS A 444 11.37 -43.60 -15.69
N ALA A 445 10.58 -42.68 -15.12
CA ALA A 445 9.37 -42.14 -15.75
C ALA A 445 9.64 -40.91 -16.64
N THR A 446 9.02 -40.85 -17.82
CA THR A 446 9.29 -39.83 -18.86
C THR A 446 8.31 -38.66 -18.88
N GLN A 447 7.19 -38.72 -18.15
CA GLN A 447 6.15 -37.70 -18.26
C GLN A 447 6.06 -36.81 -17.01
N ARG A 448 6.26 -35.51 -17.24
CA ARG A 448 6.21 -34.46 -16.22
C ARG A 448 4.76 -34.00 -16.02
N VAL A 449 4.33 -33.97 -14.77
CA VAL A 449 3.00 -33.50 -14.36
C VAL A 449 3.18 -32.32 -13.41
N PHE A 450 2.25 -31.40 -13.42
CA PHE A 450 2.25 -30.21 -12.58
C PHE A 450 1.13 -30.34 -11.56
N LEU A 451 1.42 -30.00 -10.31
CA LEU A 451 0.48 -30.07 -9.19
C LEU A 451 0.30 -28.68 -8.56
N ARG A 452 -0.93 -28.34 -8.16
CA ARG A 452 -1.23 -27.09 -7.48
C ARG A 452 -2.32 -27.28 -6.44
N ALA A 453 -2.07 -26.87 -5.20
CA ALA A 453 -3.09 -26.79 -4.18
C ALA A 453 -3.85 -25.46 -4.26
N VAL A 454 -5.14 -25.51 -4.02
CA VAL A 454 -6.10 -24.40 -4.07
C VAL A 454 -6.89 -24.41 -2.78
N LEU A 455 -6.95 -23.29 -2.08
CA LEU A 455 -7.90 -23.06 -1.01
C LEU A 455 -9.06 -22.24 -1.60
N SER A 456 -10.28 -22.68 -1.41
CA SER A 456 -11.49 -21.98 -1.78
C SER A 456 -12.38 -21.89 -0.55
N CYS A 457 -12.62 -20.69 -0.06
CA CYS A 457 -13.62 -20.41 0.97
C CYS A 457 -14.68 -19.48 0.40
N ASP A 458 -15.79 -19.33 1.12
CA ASP A 458 -16.91 -18.46 0.73
C ASP A 458 -16.45 -17.08 0.22
N ASN A 459 -15.43 -16.48 0.87
CA ASN A 459 -14.87 -15.17 0.50
C ASN A 459 -13.34 -15.16 0.28
N MET A 460 -12.69 -16.32 0.16
CA MET A 460 -11.22 -16.41 0.05
C MET A 460 -10.79 -17.38 -1.03
N LYS A 461 -9.74 -17.05 -1.77
CA LYS A 461 -9.03 -18.00 -2.61
C LYS A 461 -7.53 -17.92 -2.39
N GLY A 462 -6.94 -19.05 -1.99
CA GLY A 462 -5.50 -19.22 -1.84
C GLY A 462 -4.99 -20.15 -2.93
N LEU A 463 -3.81 -19.85 -3.49
CA LEU A 463 -3.20 -20.70 -4.50
C LEU A 463 -1.75 -21.01 -4.13
N SER A 464 -1.39 -22.28 -4.24
CA SER A 464 -0.01 -22.71 -4.00
C SER A 464 0.89 -22.44 -5.19
N LYS A 465 2.20 -22.58 -4.95
CA LYS A 465 3.15 -22.77 -6.04
C LYS A 465 2.82 -24.05 -6.82
N ILE A 466 3.14 -24.05 -8.10
CA ILE A 466 3.05 -25.24 -8.93
C ILE A 466 4.27 -26.11 -8.67
N VAL A 467 4.06 -27.40 -8.42
CA VAL A 467 5.13 -28.37 -8.20
C VAL A 467 5.18 -29.37 -9.35
N PRO A 468 6.29 -29.43 -10.09
CA PRO A 468 6.50 -30.45 -11.10
C PRO A 468 6.83 -31.80 -10.44
N VAL A 469 6.21 -32.88 -10.91
CA VAL A 469 6.39 -34.25 -10.42
C VAL A 469 6.49 -35.22 -11.60
N ASN A 470 7.44 -36.15 -11.54
CA ASN A 470 7.58 -37.25 -12.49
C ASN A 470 6.86 -38.50 -11.93
N VAL A 471 5.91 -39.07 -12.67
CA VAL A 471 5.02 -40.15 -12.17
C VAL A 471 5.07 -41.43 -13.03
N ARG A 472 5.01 -42.61 -12.38
CA ARG A 472 5.05 -43.94 -13.03
C ARG A 472 3.72 -44.42 -13.60
N ASN A 473 2.62 -44.04 -12.98
CA ASN A 473 1.42 -44.88 -13.01
C ASN A 473 0.72 -44.77 -14.37
N LYS A 474 0.71 -45.86 -15.15
CA LYS A 474 -0.02 -45.94 -16.43
C LYS A 474 -1.48 -45.51 -16.28
N LYS A 475 -2.14 -45.69 -15.12
CA LYS A 475 -3.52 -45.18 -14.87
C LYS A 475 -3.59 -43.67 -14.65
N VAL A 476 -2.60 -43.06 -13.99
CA VAL A 476 -2.54 -41.60 -13.79
C VAL A 476 -2.09 -40.91 -15.08
N VAL A 477 -1.17 -41.53 -15.81
CA VAL A 477 -0.73 -41.10 -17.14
C VAL A 477 -1.82 -41.34 -18.19
N GLN A 478 -2.59 -42.44 -18.15
CA GLN A 478 -3.78 -42.65 -19.00
C GLN A 478 -4.90 -41.68 -18.62
N PHE A 479 -5.15 -41.45 -17.33
CA PHE A 479 -6.09 -40.42 -16.87
C PHE A 479 -5.67 -39.02 -17.35
N LEU A 480 -4.37 -38.73 -17.45
CA LEU A 480 -3.84 -37.45 -17.93
C LEU A 480 -3.60 -37.38 -19.46
N ASN A 481 -3.50 -38.51 -20.17
CA ASN A 481 -3.31 -38.61 -21.63
C ASN A 481 -4.63 -38.75 -22.39
N LEU A 482 -5.65 -39.42 -21.82
CA LEU A 482 -7.04 -39.32 -22.29
C LEU A 482 -7.57 -37.87 -22.20
N LEU A 483 -6.89 -37.00 -21.42
CA LEU A 483 -7.19 -35.57 -21.30
C LEU A 483 -6.49 -34.69 -22.36
N ALA A 484 -5.56 -35.24 -23.16
CA ALA A 484 -4.87 -34.51 -24.23
C ALA A 484 -5.53 -34.68 -25.60
N GLN A 485 -6.31 -35.75 -25.79
CA GLN A 485 -7.10 -36.00 -26.99
C GLN A 485 -8.58 -35.77 -26.64
N GLY A 486 -9.16 -34.67 -27.15
CA GLY A 486 -10.56 -34.36 -26.90
C GLY A 486 -11.47 -35.45 -27.42
N LEU A 487 -12.32 -36.01 -26.56
CA LEU A 487 -13.52 -36.73 -26.96
C LEU A 487 -14.69 -36.10 -26.22
N GLU A 488 -15.49 -35.35 -26.97
CA GLU A 488 -16.93 -35.31 -26.75
C GLU A 488 -17.45 -36.75 -26.77
N THR A 489 -18.27 -37.13 -25.80
CA THR A 489 -19.39 -38.04 -26.02
C THR A 489 -20.41 -37.83 -24.88
N SER A 490 -21.56 -37.34 -25.31
CA SER A 490 -22.92 -37.53 -24.79
C SER A 490 -23.12 -38.48 -23.60
N SER A 491 -23.70 -37.94 -22.53
CA SER A 491 -25.04 -38.31 -22.05
C SER A 491 -25.56 -37.20 -21.14
#